data_AF-A0A957PWN5-F1
#
_entry.id   AF-A0A957PWN5-F1
#
_cell.length_a   1.000
_cell.length_b   1.000
_cell.length_c   1.000
_cell.angle_alpha   90.00
_cell.angle_beta   90.00
_cell.angle_gamma   90.00
#
_symmetry.space_group_name_H-M   'P 1'
#
loop_
_entity.id
_entity.type
_entity.pdbx_description
1 polymer ?
#
loop_
_entity_poly.entity_id
_entity_poly.type
_entity_poly.pdbx_seq_one_letter_code
_entity_poly.pdbx_strand_id
1 'polypeptide(L)'
;AAFTDIFLYPNANLNTFWIQFLPIVRVNLLNALLLVPLLLFNYARLDWDNLQWLRSKLLYRFLLAIMISAALPTALLSIFLSNQSTSVVINPGTLPMQLGLTILLTILFTLVNALLLAHSILRPLLTLTGAAHAMLENRFTSEEAAEFRTNVTDSSELSYLQQIFGQMAEEVLAREEQLRQQVNELQIIIDDSKRKQEVNEITESEFFRSLQERAAAMRDRRKRQMAAESQVLYPVESYATS
;
A
#
# COMPACT_ATOMS: atom_id res chain seq x y z
N ALA A 1 34.92 3.46 -38.33
CA ALA A 1 35.33 3.06 -39.68
C ALA A 1 36.86 3.02 -39.78
N ALA A 2 37.55 2.12 -39.07
CA ALA A 2 39.02 2.21 -38.91
C ALA A 2 39.77 0.85 -38.98
N PHE A 3 39.13 -0.24 -39.43
CA PHE A 3 39.77 -1.56 -39.51
C PHE A 3 40.19 -1.99 -40.92
N THR A 4 39.77 -1.28 -41.97
CA THR A 4 40.03 -1.68 -43.37
C THR A 4 41.25 -1.02 -44.00
N ASP A 5 41.87 -0.02 -43.36
CA ASP A 5 42.92 0.80 -43.99
C ASP A 5 44.36 0.28 -43.80
N ILE A 6 44.61 -0.67 -42.89
CA ILE A 6 45.95 -1.23 -42.65
C ILE A 6 46.49 -2.03 -43.84
N PHE A 7 45.60 -2.63 -44.64
CA PHE A 7 46.00 -3.36 -45.85
C PHE A 7 46.17 -2.47 -47.08
N LEU A 8 45.71 -1.22 -47.03
CA LEU A 8 45.71 -0.29 -48.17
C LEU A 8 46.89 0.70 -48.17
N TYR A 9 47.66 0.79 -47.07
CA TYR A 9 48.84 1.65 -46.95
C TYR A 9 50.11 0.85 -46.64
N PRO A 10 50.87 0.37 -47.65
CA PRO A 10 52.07 -0.45 -47.47
C PRO A 10 53.24 0.27 -46.78
N ASN A 11 53.13 1.59 -46.53
CA ASN A 11 54.12 2.41 -45.84
C ASN A 11 53.67 2.84 -44.42
N ALA A 12 52.63 2.22 -43.86
CA ALA A 12 52.24 2.47 -42.48
C ALA A 12 53.35 1.98 -41.52
N ASN A 13 54.03 2.92 -40.87
CA ASN A 13 55.12 2.63 -39.96
C ASN A 13 54.63 1.78 -38.77
N LEU A 14 55.21 0.59 -38.57
CA LEU A 14 54.91 -0.30 -37.44
C LEU A 14 55.02 0.42 -36.09
N ASN A 15 55.91 1.41 -35.97
CA ASN A 15 56.06 2.21 -34.77
C ASN A 15 54.80 3.05 -34.47
N THR A 16 54.17 3.61 -35.50
CA THR A 16 52.91 4.36 -35.36
C THR A 16 51.78 3.44 -34.90
N PHE A 17 51.74 2.20 -35.40
CA PHE A 17 50.79 1.19 -34.94
C PHE A 17 50.98 0.89 -33.45
N TRP A 18 52.20 0.59 -33.00
CA TRP A 18 52.45 0.30 -31.59
C TRP A 18 52.17 1.50 -30.67
N ILE A 19 52.50 2.71 -31.09
CA ILE A 19 52.29 3.92 -30.27
C ILE A 19 50.80 4.24 -30.10
N GLN A 20 49.98 4.06 -31.13
CA GLN A 20 48.55 4.37 -31.06
C GLN A 20 47.70 3.20 -30.56
N PHE A 21 48.04 1.96 -30.91
CA PHE A 21 47.23 0.79 -30.62
C PHE A 21 47.41 0.27 -29.20
N LEU A 22 48.65 0.25 -28.68
CA LEU A 22 48.94 -0.33 -27.36
C LEU A 22 48.22 0.38 -26.19
N PRO A 23 48.13 1.73 -26.16
CA PRO A 23 47.36 2.43 -25.12
C PRO A 23 45.87 2.09 -25.17
N ILE A 24 45.28 2.04 -26.37
CA ILE A 24 43.86 1.75 -26.57
C ILE A 24 43.55 0.33 -26.10
N VAL A 25 44.36 -0.66 -26.49
CA VAL A 25 44.18 -2.05 -26.05
C VAL A 25 44.32 -2.17 -24.54
N ARG A 26 45.30 -1.49 -23.91
CA ARG A 26 45.48 -1.55 -22.45
C ARG A 26 44.28 -0.97 -21.71
N VAL A 27 43.75 0.18 -22.14
CA VAL A 27 42.56 0.79 -21.52
C VAL A 27 41.33 -0.11 -21.71
N ASN A 28 41.13 -0.65 -22.91
CA ASN A 28 40.01 -1.55 -23.17
C ASN A 28 40.11 -2.86 -22.40
N LEU A 29 41.32 -3.41 -22.24
CA LEU A 29 41.55 -4.64 -21.50
C LEU A 29 41.36 -4.43 -19.99
N LEU A 30 41.80 -3.30 -19.44
CA LEU A 30 41.49 -2.90 -18.06
C LEU A 30 39.99 -2.73 -17.83
N ASN A 31 39.31 -2.02 -18.73
CA ASN A 31 37.86 -1.85 -18.66
C ASN A 31 37.15 -3.20 -18.74
N ALA A 32 37.55 -4.09 -19.66
CA ALA A 32 36.98 -5.42 -19.78
C ALA A 32 37.22 -6.26 -18.52
N LEU A 33 38.43 -6.22 -17.95
CA LEU A 33 38.76 -6.94 -16.71
C LEU A 33 37.88 -6.49 -15.53
N LEU A 34 37.51 -5.22 -15.47
CA LEU A 34 36.65 -4.68 -14.41
C LEU A 34 35.14 -4.88 -14.69
N LEU A 35 34.69 -4.54 -15.89
CA LEU A 35 33.26 -4.57 -16.25
C LEU A 35 32.74 -5.97 -16.53
N VAL A 36 33.51 -6.84 -17.18
CA VAL A 36 33.01 -8.16 -17.60
C VAL A 36 32.62 -9.03 -16.40
N PRO A 37 33.42 -9.14 -15.32
CA PRO A 37 33.01 -9.91 -14.14
C PRO A 37 31.79 -9.31 -13.44
N LEU A 38 31.74 -7.98 -13.34
CA LEU A 38 30.61 -7.26 -12.74
C LEU A 38 29.32 -7.48 -13.55
N LEU A 39 29.40 -7.40 -14.87
CA LEU A 39 28.28 -7.61 -15.77
C LEU A 39 27.82 -9.06 -15.76
N LEU A 40 28.73 -10.03 -15.80
CA LEU A 40 28.37 -11.46 -15.72
C LEU A 40 27.71 -11.79 -14.38
N PHE A 41 28.21 -11.22 -13.29
CA PHE A 41 27.61 -11.38 -11.96
C PHE A 41 26.18 -10.83 -11.89
N ASN A 42 25.94 -9.66 -12.48
CA ASN A 42 24.59 -9.08 -12.56
C ASN A 42 23.70 -9.86 -13.54
N TYR A 43 24.23 -10.26 -14.69
CA TYR A 43 23.54 -11.03 -15.74
C TYR A 43 23.03 -12.37 -15.22
N ALA A 44 23.86 -13.08 -14.44
CA ALA A 44 23.51 -14.37 -13.85
C ALA A 44 22.40 -14.30 -12.78
N ARG A 45 22.13 -13.11 -12.23
CA ARG A 45 21.06 -12.87 -11.24
C ARG A 45 19.83 -12.24 -11.86
N LEU A 46 19.93 -11.77 -13.09
CA LEU A 46 18.79 -11.21 -13.79
C LEU A 46 17.91 -12.37 -14.26
N ASP A 47 16.64 -12.32 -13.90
CA ASP A 47 15.65 -13.26 -14.38
C ASP A 47 15.27 -12.89 -15.83
N TRP A 48 15.80 -13.64 -16.78
CA TRP A 48 15.59 -13.44 -18.22
C TRP A 48 14.29 -14.04 -18.72
N ASP A 49 13.61 -14.86 -17.92
CA ASP A 49 12.41 -15.56 -18.37
C ASP A 49 11.16 -14.67 -18.24
N ASN A 50 11.23 -13.64 -17.39
CA ASN A 50 10.11 -12.73 -17.14
C ASN A 50 10.47 -11.25 -17.38
N LEU A 51 10.60 -10.82 -18.64
CA LEU A 51 10.87 -9.40 -19.00
C LEU A 51 9.71 -8.43 -18.75
N GLN A 52 8.66 -8.82 -18.02
CA GLN A 52 7.55 -7.92 -17.72
C GLN A 52 7.99 -6.68 -16.93
N TRP A 53 9.05 -6.79 -16.12
CA TRP A 53 9.64 -5.67 -15.39
C TRP A 53 10.14 -4.53 -16.31
N LEU A 54 10.61 -4.84 -17.53
CA LEU A 54 11.06 -3.84 -18.50
C LEU A 54 9.92 -3.01 -19.10
N ARG A 55 8.69 -3.50 -19.04
CA ARG A 55 7.50 -2.73 -19.46
C ARG A 55 7.01 -1.76 -18.40
N SER A 56 7.62 -1.75 -17.20
CA SER A 56 7.20 -0.86 -16.13
C SER A 56 7.43 0.61 -16.53
N LYS A 57 6.38 1.42 -16.41
CA LYS A 57 6.48 2.87 -16.64
C LYS A 57 7.36 3.53 -15.58
N LEU A 58 7.30 3.05 -14.34
CA LEU A 58 8.19 3.51 -13.28
C LEU A 58 9.64 3.27 -13.68
N LEU A 59 9.96 2.04 -14.09
CA LEU A 59 11.30 1.68 -14.52
C LEU A 59 11.78 2.52 -15.71
N TYR A 60 10.91 2.73 -16.71
CA TYR A 60 11.24 3.58 -17.84
C TYR A 60 11.61 5.00 -17.39
N ARG A 61 10.89 5.59 -16.42
CA ARG A 61 11.24 6.91 -15.84
C ARG A 61 12.60 6.88 -15.14
N PHE A 62 12.92 5.81 -14.40
CA PHE A 62 14.25 5.64 -13.80
C PHE A 62 15.35 5.55 -14.84
N LEU A 63 15.18 4.67 -15.81
CA LEU A 63 16.17 4.41 -16.84
C LEU A 63 16.41 5.67 -17.67
N LEU A 64 15.33 6.38 -18.04
CA LEU A 64 15.41 7.64 -18.76
C LEU A 64 16.12 8.72 -17.92
N ALA A 65 15.80 8.87 -16.64
CA ALA A 65 16.49 9.83 -15.77
C ALA A 65 17.99 9.50 -15.62
N ILE A 66 18.34 8.22 -15.45
CA ILE A 66 19.74 7.75 -15.40
C ILE A 66 20.43 8.02 -16.74
N MET A 67 19.79 7.71 -17.86
CA MET A 67 20.33 7.93 -19.20
C MET A 67 20.56 9.41 -19.48
N ILE A 68 19.59 10.27 -19.19
CA ILE A 68 19.75 11.72 -19.38
C ILE A 68 20.85 12.24 -18.45
N SER A 69 20.87 11.79 -17.20
CA SER A 69 21.91 12.16 -16.23
C SER A 69 23.32 11.74 -16.68
N ALA A 70 23.46 10.59 -17.35
CA ALA A 70 24.72 10.10 -17.87
C ALA A 70 25.13 10.75 -19.21
N ALA A 71 24.15 11.11 -20.04
CA ALA A 71 24.38 11.71 -21.36
C ALA A 71 24.67 13.22 -21.28
N LEU A 72 24.02 13.94 -20.35
CA LEU A 72 24.16 15.40 -20.20
C LEU A 72 25.62 15.88 -20.09
N PRO A 73 26.49 15.28 -19.26
CA PRO A 73 27.87 15.76 -19.08
C PRO A 73 28.66 15.56 -20.37
N THR A 74 28.48 14.41 -21.03
CA THR A 74 29.14 14.12 -22.31
C THR A 74 28.67 15.05 -23.43
N ALA A 75 27.37 15.37 -23.48
CA ALA A 75 26.80 16.29 -24.45
C ALA A 75 27.29 17.74 -24.21
N LEU A 76 27.27 18.21 -22.96
CA LEU A 76 27.78 19.52 -22.58
C LEU A 76 29.27 19.65 -22.90
N LEU A 77 30.07 18.65 -22.56
CA LEU A 77 31.49 18.61 -22.88
C LEU A 77 31.72 18.62 -24.40
N SER A 78 30.92 17.86 -25.16
CA SER A 78 30.99 17.83 -26.63
C SER A 78 30.68 19.20 -27.25
N ILE A 79 29.62 19.88 -26.80
CA ILE A 79 29.27 21.24 -27.25
C ILE A 79 30.39 22.21 -26.91
N PHE A 80 30.92 22.10 -25.69
CA PHE A 80 31.96 22.97 -25.18
C PHE A 80 33.27 22.85 -25.98
N LEU A 81 33.68 21.63 -26.33
CA LEU A 81 34.82 21.37 -27.20
C LEU A 81 34.58 21.84 -28.64
N SER A 82 33.37 21.65 -29.17
CA SER A 82 33.02 22.05 -30.54
C SER A 82 33.12 23.56 -30.76
N ASN A 83 32.74 24.37 -29.76
CA ASN A 83 32.77 25.83 -29.86
C ASN A 83 34.20 26.43 -29.84
N GLN A 84 35.22 25.66 -29.45
CA GLN A 84 36.63 26.11 -29.49
C GLN A 84 37.29 25.88 -30.86
N SER A 85 36.65 25.13 -31.77
CA SER A 85 37.23 24.70 -33.05
C SER A 85 37.54 25.84 -34.03
N THR A 86 36.94 27.02 -33.83
CA THR A 86 37.14 28.20 -34.70
C THR A 86 38.36 29.03 -34.31
N SER A 87 39.04 28.71 -33.21
CA SER A 87 40.28 29.38 -32.78
C SER A 87 41.28 28.34 -32.32
N VAL A 88 42.28 28.03 -33.17
CA VAL A 88 43.31 27.01 -32.93
C VAL A 88 44.15 27.25 -31.65
N VAL A 89 43.98 28.41 -30.99
CA VAL A 89 44.58 28.71 -29.69
C VAL A 89 43.60 28.35 -28.58
N ILE A 90 43.79 27.18 -27.98
CA ILE A 90 43.16 26.83 -26.70
C ILE A 90 43.67 27.85 -25.66
N ASN A 91 42.80 28.74 -25.19
CA ASN A 91 43.14 29.62 -24.09
C ASN A 91 43.22 28.78 -22.81
N PRO A 92 44.42 28.52 -22.24
CA PRO A 92 44.56 27.60 -21.08
C PRO A 92 43.83 28.12 -19.84
N GLY A 93 43.54 29.42 -19.77
CA GLY A 93 42.78 30.04 -18.69
C GLY A 93 41.29 29.71 -18.71
N THR A 94 40.69 29.35 -19.85
CA THR A 94 39.23 29.12 -19.93
C THR A 94 38.84 27.67 -19.66
N LEU A 95 39.72 26.70 -20.00
CA LEU A 95 39.48 25.27 -19.80
C LEU A 95 39.08 24.88 -18.37
N PRO A 96 39.78 25.30 -17.29
CA PRO A 96 39.38 24.91 -15.93
C PRO A 96 38.03 25.49 -15.53
N MET A 97 37.71 26.71 -15.99
CA MET A 97 36.41 27.35 -15.74
C MET A 97 35.27 26.59 -16.43
N GLN A 98 35.50 26.12 -17.66
CA GLN A 98 34.50 25.41 -18.46
C GLN A 98 34.27 23.99 -17.94
N LEU A 99 35.34 23.26 -17.59
CA LEU A 99 35.23 21.96 -16.93
C LEU A 99 34.52 22.09 -15.57
N GLY A 100 34.90 23.09 -14.76
CA GLY A 100 34.23 23.39 -13.50
C GLY A 100 32.73 23.66 -13.68
N LEU A 101 32.35 24.43 -14.70
CA LEU A 101 30.95 24.70 -15.05
C LEU A 101 30.20 23.43 -15.47
N THR A 102 30.78 22.60 -16.34
CA THR A 102 30.13 21.34 -16.77
C THR A 102 29.92 20.36 -15.62
N ILE A 103 30.90 20.23 -14.71
CA ILE A 103 30.80 19.41 -13.52
C ILE A 103 29.72 19.95 -12.59
N LEU A 104 29.70 21.27 -12.35
CA LEU A 104 28.69 21.91 -11.51
C LEU A 104 27.28 21.73 -12.06
N LEU A 105 27.07 21.95 -13.35
CA LEU A 105 25.78 21.73 -14.01
C LEU A 105 25.35 20.26 -13.98
N THR A 106 26.30 19.34 -14.16
CA THR A 106 26.06 17.90 -14.05
C THR A 106 25.62 17.52 -12.65
N ILE A 107 26.36 17.95 -11.61
CA ILE A 107 26.02 17.66 -10.22
C ILE A 107 24.64 18.22 -9.89
N LEU A 108 24.37 19.47 -10.27
CA LEU A 108 23.07 20.09 -10.05
C LEU A 108 21.94 19.30 -10.72
N PHE A 109 22.12 18.90 -11.98
CA PHE A 109 21.13 18.15 -12.73
C PHE A 109 20.90 16.74 -12.16
N THR A 110 21.98 16.01 -11.83
CA THR A 110 21.92 14.68 -11.21
C THR A 110 21.18 14.72 -9.88
N LEU A 111 21.47 15.74 -9.05
CA LEU A 111 20.84 15.94 -7.76
C LEU A 111 19.34 16.22 -7.90
N VAL A 112 18.96 17.12 -8.82
CA VAL A 112 17.55 17.42 -9.11
C VAL A 112 16.81 16.17 -9.60
N ASN A 113 17.38 15.41 -10.54
CA ASN A 113 16.76 14.16 -11.01
C ASN A 113 16.60 13.14 -9.88
N ALA A 114 17.62 12.96 -9.04
CA ALA A 114 17.58 12.04 -7.91
C ALA A 114 16.46 12.43 -6.91
N LEU A 115 16.33 13.72 -6.59
CA LEU A 115 15.29 14.21 -5.68
C LEU A 115 13.89 14.03 -6.27
N LEU A 116 13.70 14.31 -7.56
CA LEU A 116 12.42 14.11 -8.24
C LEU A 116 12.00 12.63 -8.24
N LEU A 117 12.93 11.72 -8.56
CA LEU A 117 12.70 10.28 -8.54
C LEU A 117 12.38 9.78 -7.12
N ALA A 118 13.16 10.21 -6.13
CA ALA A 118 12.94 9.84 -4.73
C ALA A 118 11.56 10.28 -4.25
N HIS A 119 11.16 11.51 -4.57
CA HIS A 119 9.85 12.03 -4.21
C HIS A 119 8.70 11.27 -4.89
N SER A 120 8.88 10.90 -6.16
CA SER A 120 7.86 10.20 -6.95
C SER A 120 7.51 8.81 -6.42
N ILE A 121 8.43 8.11 -5.74
CA ILE A 121 8.14 6.80 -5.13
C ILE A 121 7.83 6.89 -3.64
N LEU A 122 8.64 7.66 -2.90
CA LEU A 122 8.61 7.61 -1.44
C LEU A 122 7.28 8.11 -0.89
N ARG A 123 6.72 9.17 -1.49
CA ARG A 123 5.43 9.72 -1.03
C ARG A 123 4.30 8.69 -1.11
N PRO A 124 3.98 8.10 -2.28
CA PRO A 124 2.92 7.11 -2.35
C PRO A 124 3.14 5.90 -1.44
N LEU A 125 4.39 5.42 -1.30
CA LEU A 125 4.69 4.32 -0.38
C LEU A 125 4.43 4.67 1.08
N LEU A 126 4.79 5.89 1.52
CA LEU A 126 4.50 6.35 2.87
C LEU A 126 2.99 6.52 3.10
N THR A 127 2.25 7.01 2.10
CA THR A 127 0.79 7.10 2.21
C THR A 127 0.13 5.73 2.33
N LEU A 128 0.58 4.74 1.55
CA LEU A 128 0.09 3.36 1.64
C LEU A 128 0.43 2.72 2.98
N THR A 129 1.66 2.93 3.46
CA THR A 129 2.09 2.38 4.76
C THR A 129 1.28 3.02 5.90
N GLY A 130 1.04 4.33 5.84
CA GLY A 130 0.21 5.04 6.80
C GLY A 130 -1.24 4.56 6.78
N ALA A 131 -1.83 4.40 5.60
CA ALA A 131 -3.19 3.89 5.45
C ALA A 131 -3.32 2.44 5.94
N ALA A 132 -2.36 1.58 5.62
CA ALA A 132 -2.31 0.21 6.15
C ALA A 132 -2.19 0.20 7.69
N HIS A 133 -1.42 1.12 8.26
CA HIS A 133 -1.34 1.25 9.72
C HIS A 133 -2.65 1.75 10.34
N ALA A 134 -3.29 2.75 9.73
CA ALA A 134 -4.61 3.22 10.15
C ALA A 134 -5.67 2.10 10.09
N MET A 135 -5.56 1.21 9.11
CA MET A 135 -6.44 0.06 8.97
C MET A 135 -6.21 -0.96 10.09
N LEU A 136 -4.94 -1.24 10.44
CA LEU A 136 -4.59 -2.08 11.60
C LEU A 136 -5.09 -1.51 12.93
N GLU A 137 -5.18 -0.18 13.05
CA GLU A 137 -5.68 0.49 14.25
C GLU A 137 -7.22 0.68 14.25
N ASN A 138 -7.95 0.12 13.28
CA ASN A 138 -9.39 0.32 13.08
C ASN A 138 -9.81 1.81 12.96
N ARG A 139 -8.92 2.65 12.44
CA ARG A 139 -9.17 4.08 12.19
C ARG A 139 -9.42 4.40 10.73
N PHE A 140 -9.13 3.46 9.84
CA PHE A 140 -9.29 3.63 8.40
C PHE A 140 -10.77 3.56 7.99
N THR A 141 -11.17 4.48 7.13
CA THR A 141 -12.58 4.63 6.72
C THR A 141 -12.82 4.18 5.29
N SER A 142 -14.09 3.89 4.97
CA SER A 142 -14.49 3.53 3.60
C SER A 142 -14.31 4.69 2.61
N GLU A 143 -14.35 5.94 3.07
CA GLU A 143 -14.13 7.13 2.25
C GLU A 143 -12.65 7.24 1.83
N GLU A 144 -11.73 7.05 2.79
CA GLU A 144 -10.29 7.00 2.51
C GLU A 144 -9.95 5.84 1.57
N ALA A 145 -10.59 4.67 1.73
CA ALA A 145 -10.43 3.54 0.82
C ALA A 145 -10.84 3.89 -0.64
N ALA A 146 -11.95 4.64 -0.79
CA ALA A 146 -12.43 5.10 -2.09
C ALA A 146 -11.50 6.17 -2.71
N GLU A 147 -10.83 6.97 -1.88
CA GLU A 147 -9.84 7.94 -2.35
C GLU A 147 -8.67 7.24 -3.06
N PHE A 148 -8.14 6.14 -2.51
CA PHE A 148 -7.06 5.37 -3.16
C PHE A 148 -7.45 4.79 -4.53
N ARG A 149 -8.74 4.60 -4.79
CA ARG A 149 -9.24 4.14 -6.09
C ARG A 149 -9.38 5.27 -7.12
N THR A 150 -9.67 6.48 -6.65
CA THR A 150 -10.08 7.62 -7.50
C THR A 150 -8.99 8.66 -7.69
N ASN A 151 -8.16 8.91 -6.68
CA ASN A 151 -7.03 9.86 -6.71
C ASN A 151 -5.78 9.24 -7.35
N VAL A 152 -5.93 8.75 -8.57
CA VAL A 152 -4.82 8.16 -9.34
C VAL A 152 -4.24 9.24 -10.25
N THR A 153 -3.15 9.85 -9.80
CA THR A 153 -2.49 10.96 -10.52
C THR A 153 -1.70 10.48 -11.75
N ASP A 154 -1.20 9.25 -11.74
CA ASP A 154 -0.36 8.70 -12.81
C ASP A 154 -0.75 7.23 -13.08
N SER A 155 -0.55 6.76 -14.32
CA SER A 155 -0.85 5.37 -14.70
C SER A 155 0.33 4.42 -14.45
N SER A 156 0.97 4.57 -13.30
CA SER A 156 2.16 3.80 -12.89
C SER A 156 1.79 2.51 -12.16
N GLU A 157 2.74 1.58 -12.04
CA GLU A 157 2.56 0.35 -11.26
C GLU A 157 2.26 0.63 -9.78
N LEU A 158 2.81 1.73 -9.24
CA LEU A 158 2.56 2.16 -7.87
C LEU A 158 1.11 2.66 -7.68
N SER A 159 0.56 3.31 -8.69
CA SER A 159 -0.83 3.77 -8.70
C SER A 159 -1.80 2.61 -8.87
N TYR A 160 -1.42 1.59 -9.65
CA TYR A 160 -2.16 0.34 -9.70
C TYR A 160 -2.17 -0.37 -8.34
N LEU A 161 -1.03 -0.41 -7.64
CA LEU A 161 -0.96 -0.94 -6.27
C LEU A 161 -1.89 -0.17 -5.30
N GLN A 162 -1.95 1.16 -5.42
CA GLN A 162 -2.88 1.98 -4.63
C GLN A 162 -4.35 1.61 -4.87
N GLN A 163 -4.75 1.43 -6.14
CA GLN A 163 -6.12 1.02 -6.47
C GLN A 163 -6.47 -0.34 -5.87
N ILE A 164 -5.57 -1.33 -6.01
CA ILE A 164 -5.78 -2.67 -5.46
C ILE A 164 -5.83 -2.62 -3.93
N PHE A 165 -4.97 -1.83 -3.29
CA PHE A 165 -5.03 -1.61 -1.85
C PHE A 165 -6.38 -1.02 -1.41
N GLY A 166 -6.86 0.04 -2.07
CA GLY A 166 -8.16 0.65 -1.77
C GLY A 166 -9.32 -0.34 -1.92
N GLN A 167 -9.30 -1.16 -2.98
CA GLN A 167 -10.29 -2.22 -3.18
C GLN A 167 -10.26 -3.27 -2.06
N MET A 168 -9.07 -3.74 -1.68
CA MET A 168 -8.93 -4.70 -0.58
C MET A 168 -9.40 -4.10 0.76
N ALA A 169 -9.07 -2.83 1.02
CA ALA A 169 -9.48 -2.16 2.24
C ALA A 169 -11.00 -2.01 2.34
N GLU A 170 -11.66 -1.63 1.24
CA GLU A 170 -13.13 -1.55 1.15
C GLU A 170 -13.79 -2.91 1.44
N GLU A 171 -13.25 -3.99 0.87
CA GLU A 171 -13.75 -5.34 1.10
C GLU A 171 -13.57 -5.81 2.55
N VAL A 172 -12.42 -5.53 3.16
CA VAL A 172 -12.17 -5.88 4.56
C VAL A 172 -13.09 -5.09 5.50
N LEU A 173 -13.24 -3.79 5.29
CA LEU A 173 -14.14 -2.95 6.09
C LEU A 173 -15.59 -3.45 6.00
N ALA A 174 -16.05 -3.84 4.80
CA ALA A 174 -17.39 -4.40 4.62
C ALA A 174 -17.56 -5.73 5.37
N ARG A 175 -16.56 -6.63 5.31
CA ARG A 175 -16.58 -7.91 6.03
C ARG A 175 -16.57 -7.71 7.55
N GLU A 176 -15.78 -6.77 8.06
CA GLU A 176 -15.74 -6.45 9.49
C GLU A 176 -17.08 -5.91 9.99
N GLU A 177 -17.71 -5.02 9.24
CA GLU A 177 -19.03 -4.50 9.60
C GLU A 177 -20.10 -5.59 9.59
N GLN A 178 -20.08 -6.47 8.59
CA GLN A 178 -20.97 -7.65 8.55
C GLN A 178 -20.75 -8.59 9.74
N LEU A 179 -19.49 -8.88 10.08
CA LEU A 179 -19.16 -9.72 11.24
C LEU A 179 -19.60 -9.06 12.55
N ARG A 180 -19.43 -7.74 12.69
CA ARG A 180 -19.88 -7.00 13.86
C ARG A 180 -21.39 -7.07 14.04
N GLN A 181 -22.15 -6.96 12.94
CA GLN A 181 -23.60 -7.12 12.95
C GLN A 181 -24.01 -8.54 13.38
N GLN A 182 -23.37 -9.57 12.83
CA GLN A 182 -23.63 -10.96 13.20
C GLN A 182 -23.31 -11.25 14.67
N VAL A 183 -22.21 -10.71 15.20
CA VAL A 183 -21.83 -10.85 16.62
C VAL A 183 -22.85 -10.17 17.53
N ASN A 184 -23.30 -8.96 17.19
CA ASN A 184 -24.33 -8.25 17.94
C ASN A 184 -25.66 -9.01 17.94
N GLU A 185 -26.09 -9.52 16.78
CA GLU A 185 -27.30 -10.34 16.67
C GLU A 185 -27.19 -11.61 17.53
N LEU A 186 -26.06 -12.31 17.46
CA LEU A 186 -25.81 -13.49 18.27
C LEU A 186 -25.84 -13.18 19.77
N GLN A 187 -25.28 -12.04 20.19
CA GLN A 187 -25.31 -11.60 21.57
C GLN A 187 -26.74 -11.35 22.06
N ILE A 188 -27.58 -10.69 21.26
CA ILE A 188 -29.01 -10.48 21.58
C ILE A 188 -29.73 -11.83 21.75
N ILE A 189 -29.51 -12.77 20.83
CA ILE A 189 -30.13 -14.11 20.88
C ILE A 189 -29.72 -14.85 22.16
N ILE A 190 -28.43 -14.80 22.52
CA ILE A 190 -27.91 -15.43 23.74
C ILE A 190 -28.57 -14.81 24.99
N ASP A 191 -28.65 -13.48 25.05
CA ASP A 191 -29.23 -12.78 26.21
C ASP A 191 -30.71 -13.10 26.38
N ASP A 192 -31.48 -13.14 25.29
CA ASP A 192 -32.89 -13.53 25.32
C ASP A 192 -33.08 -14.99 25.72
N SER A 193 -32.20 -15.89 25.26
CA SER A 193 -32.22 -17.30 25.67
C SER A 193 -31.95 -17.46 27.17
N LYS A 194 -30.96 -16.73 27.72
CA LYS A 194 -30.65 -16.74 29.15
C LYS A 194 -31.83 -16.22 29.97
N ARG A 195 -32.43 -15.09 29.55
CA ARG A 195 -33.60 -14.52 30.23
C ARG A 195 -34.77 -15.49 30.27
N LYS A 196 -35.04 -16.21 29.17
CA LYS A 196 -36.09 -17.25 29.13
C LYS A 196 -35.79 -18.40 30.09
N GLN A 197 -34.54 -18.85 30.15
CA GLN A 197 -34.13 -19.90 31.08
C GLN A 197 -34.28 -19.48 32.54
N GLU A 198 -33.83 -18.27 32.89
CA GLU A 198 -33.99 -17.70 34.24
C GLU A 198 -35.46 -17.58 34.64
N VAL A 199 -36.32 -17.11 33.74
CA VAL A 199 -37.77 -17.04 34.00
C VAL A 199 -38.35 -18.43 34.23
N ASN A 200 -38.00 -19.41 33.39
CA ASN A 200 -38.46 -20.79 33.57
C ASN A 200 -38.03 -21.34 34.94
N GLU A 201 -36.75 -21.17 35.32
CA GLU A 201 -36.23 -21.62 36.62
C GLU A 201 -36.96 -20.96 37.80
N ILE A 202 -37.26 -19.65 37.72
CA ILE A 202 -38.06 -18.96 38.74
C ILE A 202 -39.48 -19.53 38.79
N THR A 203 -40.14 -19.71 37.64
CA THR A 203 -41.52 -20.22 37.59
C THR A 203 -41.64 -21.67 38.04
N GLU A 204 -40.62 -22.50 37.81
CA GLU A 204 -40.57 -23.90 38.25
C GLU A 204 -40.12 -24.05 39.71
N SER A 205 -39.61 -22.98 40.32
CA SER A 205 -39.18 -23.02 41.72
C SER A 205 -40.34 -23.28 42.70
N GLU A 206 -40.03 -24.01 43.76
CA GLU A 206 -40.91 -24.25 44.92
C GLU A 206 -41.45 -22.93 45.51
N PHE A 207 -40.66 -21.86 45.44
CA PHE A 207 -41.09 -20.53 45.91
C PHE A 207 -42.30 -20.01 45.12
N PHE A 208 -42.27 -20.09 43.79
CA PHE A 208 -43.36 -19.59 42.95
C PHE A 208 -44.62 -20.44 43.09
N ARG A 209 -44.47 -21.77 43.21
CA ARG A 209 -45.57 -22.70 43.54
C ARG A 209 -46.22 -22.32 44.88
N SER A 210 -45.43 -22.13 45.93
CA SER A 210 -45.93 -21.75 47.26
C SER A 210 -46.63 -20.38 47.26
N LEU A 211 -46.18 -19.44 46.43
CA LEU A 211 -46.79 -18.12 46.28
C LEU A 211 -48.17 -18.23 45.61
N GLN A 212 -48.29 -19.08 44.58
CA GLN A 212 -49.53 -19.33 43.86
C GLN A 212 -50.59 -20.00 44.77
N GLU A 213 -50.16 -20.97 45.59
CA GLU A 213 -51.01 -21.61 46.62
C GLU A 213 -51.50 -20.61 47.66
N ARG A 214 -50.62 -19.76 48.20
CA ARG A 214 -51.00 -18.72 49.17
C ARG A 214 -52.00 -17.73 48.59
N ALA A 215 -51.80 -17.29 47.34
CA ALA A 215 -52.73 -16.40 46.66
C ALA A 215 -54.09 -17.06 46.41
N ALA A 216 -54.11 -18.35 46.04
CA ALA A 216 -55.35 -19.12 45.89
C ALA A 216 -56.11 -19.22 47.22
N ALA A 217 -55.43 -19.59 48.30
CA ALA A 217 -56.01 -19.67 49.64
C ALA A 217 -56.61 -18.33 50.10
N MET A 218 -55.97 -17.20 49.78
CA MET A 218 -56.47 -15.87 50.11
C MET A 218 -57.74 -15.51 49.33
N ARG A 219 -57.80 -15.85 48.03
CA ARG A 219 -59.00 -15.66 47.20
C ARG A 219 -60.17 -16.50 47.68
N ASP A 220 -59.93 -17.75 48.04
CA ASP A 220 -60.97 -18.64 48.57
C ASP A 220 -61.53 -18.14 49.90
N ARG A 221 -60.67 -17.63 50.80
CA ARG A 221 -61.13 -16.98 52.05
C ARG A 221 -62.04 -15.79 51.75
N ARG A 222 -61.67 -14.94 50.79
CA ARG A 222 -62.48 -13.78 50.38
C ARG A 222 -63.82 -14.21 49.79
N LYS A 223 -63.84 -15.24 48.95
CA LYS A 223 -65.07 -15.81 48.37
C LYS A 223 -66.02 -16.36 49.44
N ARG A 224 -65.48 -17.05 50.44
CA ARG A 224 -66.26 -17.57 51.58
C ARG A 224 -66.83 -16.45 52.44
N GLN A 225 -66.07 -15.38 52.68
CA GLN A 225 -66.57 -14.19 53.37
C GLN A 225 -67.72 -13.51 52.59
N MET A 226 -67.58 -13.33 51.28
CA MET A 226 -68.65 -12.77 50.44
C MET A 226 -69.90 -13.65 50.38
N ALA A 227 -69.73 -14.98 50.36
CA ALA A 227 -70.84 -15.93 50.43
C ALA A 227 -71.55 -15.89 51.79
N ALA A 228 -70.79 -15.74 52.88
CA ALA A 228 -71.33 -15.59 54.23
C ALA A 228 -72.07 -14.26 54.42
N GLU A 229 -71.56 -13.14 53.90
CA GLU A 229 -72.26 -11.84 53.91
C GLU A 229 -73.55 -11.84 53.06
N SER A 230 -73.58 -12.61 51.97
CA SER A 230 -74.78 -12.76 51.14
C SER A 230 -75.88 -13.61 51.80
N GLN A 231 -75.51 -14.46 52.76
CA GLN A 231 -76.44 -15.36 53.46
C GLN A 231 -77.06 -14.74 54.74
N VAL A 232 -76.54 -13.60 55.20
CA VAL A 232 -77.06 -12.87 56.36
C VAL A 232 -78.13 -11.82 55.98
N LEU A 233 -78.26 -11.47 54.68
CA LEU A 233 -79.16 -10.37 54.26
C LEU A 233 -80.64 -10.76 53.99
N TYR A 234 -81.02 -12.05 54.02
CA TYR A 234 -82.45 -12.43 53.99
C TYR A 234 -82.73 -13.70 54.82
N PRO A 235 -83.24 -13.58 56.06
CA PRO A 235 -83.94 -14.69 56.67
C PRO A 235 -85.33 -14.79 56.03
N VAL A 236 -85.61 -15.89 55.35
CA VAL A 236 -86.98 -16.21 54.90
C VAL A 236 -87.77 -16.62 56.15
N GLU A 237 -88.52 -15.69 56.72
CA GLU A 237 -89.60 -15.99 57.65
C GLU A 237 -90.67 -16.81 56.92
N SER A 238 -90.68 -18.12 57.16
CA SER A 238 -91.76 -19.00 56.76
C SER A 238 -92.95 -18.80 57.69
N TYR A 239 -93.85 -17.90 57.33
CA TYR A 239 -95.19 -17.86 57.89
C TYR A 239 -95.93 -19.15 57.51
N ALA A 240 -96.08 -20.07 58.47
CA ALA A 240 -97.05 -21.14 58.39
C ALA A 240 -98.33 -20.69 59.11
N THR A 241 -99.37 -20.52 58.32
CA THR A 241 -100.73 -20.10 58.67
C THR A 241 -101.54 -21.23 59.30
N SER A 242 -102.35 -20.82 60.30
CA SER A 242 -103.66 -21.36 60.71
C SER A 242 -103.72 -22.70 61.45
#